data_AF-A0A0S7Y106-F1
#
_entry.id   AF-A0A0S7Y106-F1
#
_cell.length_a   1.000
_cell.length_b   1.000
_cell.length_c   1.000
_cell.angle_alpha   90.00
_cell.angle_beta   90.00
_cell.angle_gamma   90.00
#
_symmetry.space_group_name_H-M   'P 1'
#
loop_
_entity.id
_entity.type
_entity.pdbx_description
1 polymer ?
#
loop_
_entity_poly.entity_id
_entity_poly.type
_entity_poly.pdbx_seq_one_letter_code
_entity_poly.pdbx_strand_id
1 'polypeptide(L)'
;MVILGLGSNVGDRLANLRQALKYLRTLKNVTVTQVSPVYESEALLPENAPHTWNHAYLNVAVSCKTCLQPKVLLQQLQRIESQIGRVPDLKWSPRIIDIDVLAWGEEHHQSEELHIPHAGLLTRPFALWPLADLIPSWRYCAPGKSETGRTAQEIIKKWGSRFSGEAPFCTKQIAHRIDTPQMVAAINVTPDSFSDGGLYTEVEEAVKQAKYLFISGADVIDIGAESTRPNCQGISPQTEWRRLGPVLKAINSIWRTASFKPKISIDTRNAQTAKKALAFDIDWINDQTGLTDAKMQRVVIDTKVKLVFMHHLSIPVRTDVTIPYDKDEVAEVYKWAEHRVEQLHKIGIERERLIFDVGIGFGKTAEQSFHLIQRITEFRSLNLPLLVGHSRKSYLSRFTNQPFSNRDVETMTITNFLADADIDYLRVHNVDFNMRALKIYKALK
;
A
#
# COMPACT_ATOMS: atom_id res chain seq x y z
N MET A 1 -10.15 22.06 -15.93
CA MET A 1 -10.01 20.97 -14.94
C MET A 1 -10.49 19.70 -15.62
N VAL A 2 -9.75 18.61 -15.48
CA VAL A 2 -10.06 17.32 -16.10
C VAL A 2 -10.14 16.24 -15.03
N ILE A 3 -11.07 15.31 -15.18
CA ILE A 3 -11.18 14.09 -14.37
C ILE A 3 -10.73 12.92 -15.23
N LEU A 4 -9.70 12.23 -14.76
CA LEU A 4 -9.19 11.01 -15.37
C LEU A 4 -9.68 9.79 -14.59
N GLY A 5 -10.00 8.71 -15.29
CA GLY A 5 -10.32 7.41 -14.70
C GLY A 5 -9.17 6.46 -14.94
N LEU A 6 -8.65 5.83 -13.90
CA LEU A 6 -7.58 4.84 -13.96
C LEU A 6 -8.16 3.48 -13.61
N GLY A 7 -7.93 2.46 -14.44
CA GLY A 7 -8.41 1.10 -14.26
C GLY A 7 -7.30 0.07 -14.45
N SER A 8 -7.25 -0.97 -13.61
CA SER A 8 -6.31 -2.08 -13.76
C SER A 8 -6.97 -3.41 -13.35
N ASN A 9 -6.83 -4.46 -14.16
CA ASN A 9 -7.31 -5.81 -13.82
C ASN A 9 -6.28 -6.94 -13.99
N VAL A 10 -5.03 -6.63 -14.34
CA VAL A 10 -3.93 -7.60 -14.48
C VAL A 10 -2.80 -7.33 -13.47
N GLY A 11 -2.19 -8.38 -12.94
CA GLY A 11 -1.00 -8.29 -12.08
C GLY A 11 -1.24 -7.63 -10.72
N ASP A 12 -0.24 -6.90 -10.20
CA ASP A 12 -0.38 -6.07 -8.98
C ASP A 12 -1.14 -4.78 -9.32
N ARG A 13 -2.47 -4.89 -9.30
CA ARG A 13 -3.38 -3.83 -9.74
C ARG A 13 -3.20 -2.53 -8.94
N LEU A 14 -2.91 -2.60 -7.64
CA LEU A 14 -2.64 -1.41 -6.83
C LEU A 14 -1.31 -0.76 -7.22
N ALA A 15 -0.26 -1.56 -7.47
CA ALA A 15 1.02 -1.04 -7.94
C ALA A 15 0.90 -0.37 -9.33
N ASN A 16 0.13 -0.95 -10.25
CA ASN A 16 -0.10 -0.35 -11.57
C ASN A 16 -0.78 1.02 -11.46
N LEU A 17 -1.83 1.13 -10.63
CA LEU A 17 -2.53 2.39 -10.36
C LEU A 17 -1.60 3.43 -9.71
N ARG A 18 -0.77 3.03 -8.74
CA ARG A 18 0.24 3.89 -8.12
C ARG A 18 1.28 4.38 -9.12
N GLN A 19 1.73 3.50 -10.02
CA GLN A 19 2.70 3.84 -11.05
C GLN A 19 2.12 4.83 -12.07
N ALA A 20 0.86 4.64 -12.48
CA ALA A 20 0.14 5.59 -13.33
C ALA A 20 0.02 6.97 -12.65
N LEU A 21 -0.37 7.01 -11.37
CA LEU A 21 -0.42 8.25 -10.60
C LEU A 21 0.95 8.93 -10.50
N LYS A 22 2.02 8.16 -10.29
CA LYS A 22 3.39 8.68 -10.27
C LYS A 22 3.76 9.33 -11.60
N TYR A 23 3.49 8.66 -12.73
CA TYR A 23 3.76 9.23 -14.05
C TYR A 23 2.92 10.48 -14.34
N LEU A 24 1.64 10.51 -13.95
CA LEU A 24 0.80 11.71 -14.06
C LEU A 24 1.40 12.90 -13.31
N ARG A 25 1.94 12.69 -12.10
CA ARG A 25 2.59 13.74 -11.29
C ARG A 25 3.89 14.27 -11.92
N THR A 26 4.51 13.53 -12.84
CA THR A 26 5.73 13.97 -13.55
C THR A 26 5.47 14.78 -14.82
N LEU A 27 4.22 14.85 -15.28
CA LEU A 27 3.86 15.61 -16.48
C LEU A 27 3.90 17.13 -16.19
N LYS A 28 4.72 17.88 -16.93
CA LYS A 28 4.92 19.33 -16.71
C LYS A 28 3.64 20.18 -16.80
N ASN A 29 2.70 19.80 -17.67
CA ASN A 29 1.47 20.56 -17.95
C ASN A 29 0.23 19.97 -17.26
N VAL A 30 0.41 19.03 -16.33
CA VAL A 30 -0.67 18.40 -15.58
C VAL A 30 -0.35 18.47 -14.11
N THR A 31 -1.25 19.04 -13.31
CA THR A 31 -1.15 19.06 -11.86
C THR A 31 -2.26 18.21 -11.29
N VAL A 32 -1.90 17.08 -10.66
CA VAL A 32 -2.84 16.26 -9.91
C VAL A 32 -3.28 17.02 -8.67
N THR A 33 -4.58 17.25 -8.51
CA THR A 33 -5.13 17.98 -7.36
C THR A 33 -5.72 17.05 -6.32
N GLN A 34 -6.45 16.00 -6.73
CA GLN A 34 -7.11 15.08 -5.80
C GLN A 34 -7.22 13.67 -6.41
N VAL A 35 -7.31 12.66 -5.54
CA VAL A 35 -7.44 11.25 -5.91
C VAL A 35 -8.60 10.63 -5.13
N SER A 36 -9.49 9.93 -5.82
CA SER A 36 -10.64 9.29 -5.19
C SER A 36 -10.20 8.08 -4.34
N PRO A 37 -11.08 7.53 -3.50
CA PRO A 37 -10.92 6.15 -3.02
C PRO A 37 -10.80 5.14 -4.17
N VAL A 38 -10.28 3.94 -3.86
CA VAL A 38 -10.25 2.81 -4.79
C VAL A 38 -11.59 2.09 -4.77
N TYR A 39 -12.05 1.69 -5.96
CA TYR A 39 -13.25 0.90 -6.17
C TYR A 39 -12.91 -0.42 -6.84
N GLU A 40 -13.51 -1.50 -6.37
CA GLU A 40 -13.49 -2.81 -7.04
C GLU A 40 -14.77 -2.97 -7.86
N SER A 41 -14.66 -3.55 -9.06
CA SER A 41 -15.81 -3.93 -9.89
C SER A 41 -15.51 -5.18 -10.70
N GLU A 42 -16.55 -5.91 -11.10
CA GLU A 42 -16.43 -6.98 -12.09
C GLU A 42 -16.01 -6.43 -13.47
N ALA A 43 -15.42 -7.30 -14.29
CA ALA A 43 -15.06 -6.95 -15.66
C ALA A 43 -16.31 -6.79 -16.53
N LEU A 44 -16.34 -5.73 -17.34
CA LEU A 44 -17.34 -5.59 -18.40
C LEU A 44 -16.91 -6.44 -19.60
N LEU A 45 -17.56 -7.59 -19.78
CA LEU A 45 -17.24 -8.56 -20.82
C LEU A 45 -18.45 -8.81 -21.74
N PRO A 46 -18.24 -9.00 -23.06
CA PRO A 46 -19.29 -9.52 -23.94
C PRO A 46 -19.64 -10.98 -23.61
N GLU A 47 -20.82 -11.45 -24.02
CA GLU A 47 -21.30 -12.82 -23.73
C GLU A 47 -20.33 -13.92 -24.17
N ASN A 48 -19.60 -13.70 -25.26
CA ASN A 48 -18.65 -14.66 -25.83
C ASN A 48 -17.19 -14.42 -25.38
N ALA A 49 -16.96 -13.65 -24.32
CA ALA A 49 -15.60 -13.39 -23.83
C ALA A 49 -14.96 -14.65 -23.23
N PRO A 50 -13.64 -14.84 -23.41
CA PRO A 50 -12.92 -15.91 -22.71
C PRO A 50 -13.09 -15.81 -21.19
N HIS A 51 -13.33 -16.93 -20.51
CA HIS A 51 -13.41 -16.96 -19.05
C HIS A 51 -12.15 -16.42 -18.37
N THR A 52 -10.99 -16.56 -19.04
CA THR A 52 -9.71 -16.01 -18.60
C THR A 52 -9.65 -14.49 -18.61
N TRP A 53 -10.66 -13.79 -19.12
CA TRP A 53 -10.73 -12.31 -19.09
C TRP A 53 -11.48 -11.79 -17.87
N ASN A 54 -12.15 -12.65 -17.12
CA ASN A 54 -12.97 -12.26 -15.97
C ASN A 54 -12.12 -12.00 -14.72
N HIS A 55 -11.39 -10.88 -14.77
CA HIS A 55 -10.63 -10.36 -13.65
C HIS A 55 -11.26 -9.05 -13.17
N ALA A 56 -11.56 -8.98 -11.87
CA ALA A 56 -12.06 -7.75 -11.25
C ALA A 56 -11.12 -6.57 -11.52
N TYR A 57 -11.68 -5.40 -11.79
CA TYR A 57 -10.96 -4.15 -11.94
C TYR A 57 -10.81 -3.46 -10.59
N LEU A 58 -9.65 -2.82 -10.40
CA LEU A 58 -9.52 -1.71 -9.46
C LEU A 58 -9.60 -0.41 -10.24
N ASN A 59 -10.43 0.53 -9.76
CA ASN A 59 -10.76 1.78 -10.40
C ASN A 59 -10.53 2.96 -9.46
N VAL A 60 -9.99 4.06 -9.98
CA VAL A 60 -9.77 5.33 -9.27
C VAL A 60 -10.05 6.49 -10.22
N ALA A 61 -10.56 7.59 -9.72
CA ALA A 61 -10.56 8.86 -10.44
C ALA A 61 -9.47 9.79 -9.90
N VAL A 62 -8.89 10.59 -10.79
CA VAL A 62 -7.88 11.60 -10.49
C VAL A 62 -8.33 12.94 -11.07
N SER A 63 -8.48 13.94 -10.21
CA SER A 63 -8.75 15.32 -10.64
C SER A 63 -7.42 16.01 -10.95
N CYS A 64 -7.36 16.66 -12.11
CA CYS A 64 -6.18 17.38 -12.57
C CYS A 64 -6.51 18.79 -13.08
N LYS A 65 -5.57 19.71 -12.90
CA LYS A 65 -5.47 20.95 -13.67
C LYS A 65 -4.53 20.74 -14.85
N THR A 66 -4.91 21.25 -16.01
CA THR A 66 -4.09 21.17 -17.23
C THR A 66 -4.42 22.33 -18.15
N CYS A 67 -3.42 22.78 -18.91
CA CYS A 67 -3.56 23.73 -20.01
C CYS A 67 -3.52 23.04 -21.39
N LEU A 68 -3.37 21.72 -21.43
CA LEU A 68 -3.34 20.94 -22.66
C LEU A 68 -4.73 20.87 -23.30
N GLN A 69 -4.76 20.77 -24.63
CA GLN A 69 -5.98 20.41 -25.36
C GLN A 69 -6.32 18.92 -25.14
N PRO A 70 -7.60 18.52 -25.18
CA PRO A 70 -8.02 17.13 -24.90
C PRO A 70 -7.27 16.07 -25.70
N LYS A 71 -7.08 16.28 -27.02
CA LYS A 71 -6.33 15.36 -27.88
C LYS A 71 -4.86 15.22 -27.47
N VAL A 72 -4.23 16.31 -27.07
CA VAL A 72 -2.82 16.30 -26.62
C VAL A 72 -2.69 15.58 -25.30
N LEU A 73 -3.63 15.79 -24.37
CA LEU A 73 -3.65 15.05 -23.10
C LEU A 73 -3.82 13.55 -23.37
N LEU A 74 -4.79 13.15 -24.19
CA LEU A 74 -5.04 11.74 -24.54
C LEU A 74 -3.77 11.03 -25.04
N GLN A 75 -2.98 11.68 -25.90
CA GLN A 75 -1.70 11.16 -26.36
C GLN A 75 -0.67 10.98 -25.23
N GLN A 76 -0.63 11.88 -24.25
CA GLN A 76 0.23 11.70 -23.07
C GLN A 76 -0.23 10.52 -22.21
N LEU A 77 -1.54 10.34 -22.04
CA LEU A 77 -2.09 9.23 -21.26
C LEU A 77 -1.74 7.88 -21.92
N GLN A 78 -1.91 7.76 -23.23
CA GLN A 78 -1.52 6.56 -23.98
C GLN A 78 -0.02 6.23 -23.86
N ARG A 79 0.84 7.26 -23.79
CA ARG A 79 2.28 7.07 -23.54
C ARG A 79 2.54 6.52 -22.14
N ILE A 80 1.84 7.03 -21.12
CA ILE A 80 1.93 6.52 -19.74
C ILE A 80 1.55 5.05 -19.69
N GLU A 81 0.44 4.68 -20.34
CA GLU A 81 0.01 3.28 -20.41
C GLU A 81 1.06 2.39 -21.07
N SER A 82 1.61 2.84 -22.21
CA SER A 82 2.68 2.11 -22.92
C SER A 82 3.92 1.93 -22.05
N GLN A 83 4.31 2.96 -21.28
CA GLN A 83 5.44 2.91 -20.35
C GLN A 83 5.23 1.94 -19.19
N ILE A 84 3.98 1.72 -18.75
CA ILE A 84 3.63 0.73 -17.72
C ILE A 84 3.63 -0.69 -18.30
N GLY A 85 3.52 -0.82 -19.63
CA GLY A 85 3.54 -2.10 -20.34
C GLY A 85 2.21 -2.47 -20.99
N ARG A 86 1.30 -1.51 -21.16
CA ARG A 86 0.10 -1.75 -21.99
C ARG A 86 0.52 -1.97 -23.43
N VAL A 87 0.07 -3.08 -24.00
CA VAL A 87 0.22 -3.39 -25.43
C VAL A 87 -1.12 -3.23 -26.16
N PRO A 88 -1.13 -2.94 -27.47
CA PRO A 88 -2.37 -2.93 -28.25
C PRO A 88 -2.98 -4.33 -28.31
N ASP A 89 -4.16 -4.50 -27.71
CA ASP A 89 -4.86 -5.77 -27.64
C ASP A 89 -6.31 -5.64 -28.12
N LEU A 90 -6.98 -6.79 -28.23
CA LEU A 90 -8.40 -6.90 -28.55
C LEU A 90 -9.26 -6.04 -27.59
N LYS A 91 -10.35 -5.49 -28.12
CA LYS A 91 -11.33 -4.75 -27.31
C LYS A 91 -11.85 -5.65 -26.18
N TRP A 92 -11.90 -5.12 -24.96
CA TRP A 92 -12.31 -5.81 -23.71
C TRP A 92 -11.30 -6.81 -23.13
N SER A 93 -10.11 -6.96 -23.71
CA SER A 93 -9.06 -7.78 -23.09
C SER A 93 -8.65 -7.23 -21.72
N PRO A 94 -8.11 -8.07 -20.82
CA PRO A 94 -7.50 -7.62 -19.57
C PRO A 94 -6.36 -6.62 -19.82
N ARG A 95 -6.28 -5.59 -18.99
CA ARG A 95 -5.32 -4.50 -19.12
C ARG A 95 -4.51 -4.34 -17.83
N ILE A 96 -3.20 -4.17 -18.01
CA ILE A 96 -2.30 -3.78 -16.93
C ILE A 96 -2.62 -2.37 -16.41
N ILE A 97 -3.05 -1.47 -17.30
CA ILE A 97 -3.56 -0.14 -16.95
C ILE A 97 -4.42 0.39 -18.11
N ASP A 98 -5.45 1.16 -17.79
CA ASP A 98 -6.32 1.92 -18.69
C ASP A 98 -6.55 3.31 -18.08
N ILE A 99 -6.38 4.37 -18.86
CA ILE A 99 -6.49 5.75 -18.42
C ILE A 99 -7.44 6.51 -19.35
N ASP A 100 -8.68 6.72 -18.89
CA ASP A 100 -9.73 7.40 -19.63
C ASP A 100 -9.89 8.86 -19.20
N VAL A 101 -10.28 9.73 -20.13
CA VAL A 101 -10.80 11.06 -19.79
C VAL A 101 -12.28 10.94 -19.46
N LEU A 102 -12.65 11.07 -18.19
CA LEU A 102 -14.03 10.92 -17.73
C LEU A 102 -14.87 12.19 -17.96
N ALA A 103 -14.29 13.34 -17.64
CA ALA A 103 -14.96 14.64 -17.74
C ALA A 103 -13.94 15.77 -17.86
N TRP A 104 -14.35 16.90 -18.44
CA TRP A 104 -13.50 18.08 -18.61
C TRP A 104 -14.31 19.36 -18.35
N GLY A 105 -14.27 19.88 -17.13
CA GLY A 105 -15.18 20.95 -16.71
C GLY A 105 -16.64 20.58 -17.04
N GLU A 106 -17.37 21.53 -17.63
CA GLU A 106 -18.69 21.31 -18.21
C GLU A 106 -18.63 21.22 -19.77
N GLU A 107 -17.46 20.93 -20.32
CA GLU A 107 -17.27 20.82 -21.77
C GLU A 107 -17.89 19.54 -22.31
N HIS A 108 -18.51 19.66 -23.48
CA HIS A 108 -18.95 18.54 -24.29
C HIS A 108 -18.08 18.45 -25.54
N HIS A 109 -17.49 17.28 -25.77
CA HIS A 109 -16.68 16.98 -26.95
C HIS A 109 -17.02 15.59 -27.47
N GLN A 110 -17.23 15.47 -28.78
CA GLN A 110 -17.50 14.20 -29.43
C GLN A 110 -16.67 14.11 -30.71
N SER A 111 -15.81 13.10 -30.76
CA SER A 111 -15.02 12.72 -31.92
C SER A 111 -14.89 11.19 -31.97
N GLU A 112 -14.38 10.64 -33.07
CA GLU A 112 -14.12 9.19 -33.16
C GLU A 112 -13.12 8.69 -32.10
N GLU A 113 -12.18 9.54 -31.71
CA GLU A 113 -11.08 9.19 -30.78
C GLU A 113 -11.43 9.48 -29.32
N LEU A 114 -12.32 10.45 -29.04
CA LEU A 114 -12.54 10.99 -27.70
C LEU A 114 -13.97 11.50 -27.49
N HIS A 115 -14.58 11.04 -26.41
CA HIS A 115 -15.89 11.48 -25.93
C HIS A 115 -15.75 12.10 -24.53
N ILE A 116 -16.22 13.34 -24.37
CA ILE A 116 -16.26 14.06 -23.10
C ILE A 116 -17.68 14.63 -22.91
N PRO A 117 -18.36 14.34 -21.80
CA PRO A 117 -18.02 13.33 -20.79
C PRO A 117 -17.94 11.92 -21.40
N HIS A 118 -17.23 11.01 -20.73
CA HIS A 118 -17.06 9.64 -21.23
C HIS A 118 -18.42 8.96 -21.47
N ALA A 119 -18.61 8.34 -22.65
CA ALA A 119 -19.92 7.87 -23.12
C ALA A 119 -20.61 6.84 -22.18
N GLY A 120 -19.82 6.03 -21.47
CA GLY A 120 -20.31 5.04 -20.51
C GLY A 120 -20.57 5.55 -19.09
N LEU A 121 -20.36 6.83 -18.80
CA LEU A 121 -20.30 7.34 -17.42
C LEU A 121 -21.62 7.12 -16.64
N LEU A 122 -22.77 7.27 -17.28
CA LEU A 122 -24.09 7.13 -16.64
C LEU A 122 -24.46 5.69 -16.26
N THR A 123 -23.77 4.69 -16.83
CA THR A 123 -24.05 3.25 -16.61
C THR A 123 -22.92 2.53 -15.87
N ARG A 124 -21.80 3.22 -15.59
CA ARG A 124 -20.60 2.65 -14.97
C ARG A 124 -20.36 3.27 -13.58
N PRO A 125 -20.88 2.66 -12.49
CA PRO A 125 -20.64 3.15 -11.14
C PRO A 125 -19.16 3.26 -10.80
N PHE A 126 -18.35 2.32 -11.28
CA PHE A 126 -16.90 2.31 -11.08
C PHE A 126 -16.14 3.47 -11.73
N ALA A 127 -16.80 4.29 -12.56
CA ALA A 127 -16.25 5.53 -13.09
C ALA A 127 -16.92 6.76 -12.45
N LEU A 128 -18.26 6.76 -12.32
CA LEU A 128 -19.00 7.92 -11.85
C LEU A 128 -18.95 8.11 -10.33
N TRP A 129 -18.90 7.05 -9.51
CA TRP A 129 -18.71 7.21 -8.06
C TRP A 129 -17.35 7.81 -7.71
N PRO A 130 -16.21 7.30 -8.24
CA PRO A 130 -14.93 7.97 -8.10
C PRO A 130 -14.94 9.45 -8.50
N LEU A 131 -15.61 9.79 -9.61
CA LEU A 131 -15.77 11.18 -10.04
C LEU A 131 -16.57 11.99 -9.01
N ALA A 132 -17.71 11.47 -8.54
CA ALA A 132 -18.56 12.13 -7.56
C ALA A 132 -17.88 12.31 -6.20
N ASP A 133 -16.96 11.41 -5.82
CA ASP A 133 -16.13 11.57 -4.61
C ASP A 133 -15.20 12.78 -4.69
N LEU A 134 -14.73 13.09 -5.89
CA LEU A 134 -13.86 14.24 -6.13
C LEU A 134 -14.68 15.52 -6.26
N ILE A 135 -15.74 15.47 -7.07
CA ILE A 135 -16.52 16.65 -7.45
C ILE A 135 -18.02 16.30 -7.46
N PRO A 136 -18.66 16.24 -6.28
CA PRO A 136 -20.07 15.85 -6.18
C PRO A 136 -21.00 16.83 -6.93
N SER A 137 -20.57 18.08 -7.08
CA SER A 137 -21.29 19.16 -7.78
C SER A 137 -21.09 19.16 -9.30
N TRP A 138 -20.21 18.33 -9.86
CA TRP A 138 -19.98 18.27 -11.30
C TRP A 138 -21.28 17.97 -12.05
N ARG A 139 -21.60 18.73 -13.10
CA ARG A 139 -22.84 18.56 -13.87
C ARG A 139 -22.60 17.79 -15.15
N TYR A 140 -23.44 16.81 -15.42
CA TYR A 140 -23.40 16.07 -16.68
C TYR A 140 -23.88 16.98 -17.84
N CYS A 141 -23.07 17.14 -18.88
CA CYS A 141 -23.31 18.14 -19.93
C CYS A 141 -23.59 17.57 -21.33
N ALA A 142 -23.55 16.24 -21.53
CA ALA A 142 -23.80 15.67 -22.86
C ALA A 142 -25.28 15.83 -23.25
N PRO A 143 -25.60 16.34 -24.45
CA PRO A 143 -26.97 16.63 -24.86
C PRO A 143 -27.81 15.37 -25.04
N GLY A 144 -29.13 15.52 -24.91
CA GLY A 144 -30.10 14.45 -25.22
C GLY A 144 -30.22 13.34 -24.18
N LYS A 145 -29.62 13.50 -23.00
CA LYS A 145 -29.79 12.58 -21.85
C LYS A 145 -30.72 13.20 -20.80
N SER A 146 -31.51 12.38 -20.11
CA SER A 146 -32.35 12.86 -19.00
C SER A 146 -31.54 13.33 -17.80
N GLU A 147 -30.27 12.90 -17.70
CA GLU A 147 -29.33 13.37 -16.69
C GLU A 147 -28.63 14.68 -17.02
N THR A 148 -28.83 15.25 -18.21
CA THR A 148 -28.22 16.53 -18.60
C THR A 148 -28.57 17.63 -17.59
N GLY A 149 -27.57 18.34 -17.08
CA GLY A 149 -27.70 19.37 -16.06
C GLY A 149 -27.74 18.86 -14.62
N ARG A 150 -27.95 17.55 -14.38
CA ARG A 150 -27.91 16.96 -13.03
C ARG A 150 -26.47 16.83 -12.54
N THR A 151 -26.29 16.99 -11.23
CA THR A 151 -24.99 16.81 -10.57
C THR A 151 -24.61 15.33 -10.45
N ALA A 152 -23.31 15.05 -10.36
CA ALA A 152 -22.79 13.71 -10.11
C ALA A 152 -23.46 13.08 -8.88
N GLN A 153 -23.57 13.86 -7.79
CA GLN A 153 -24.20 13.43 -6.54
C GLN A 153 -25.67 13.03 -6.73
N GLU A 154 -26.43 13.73 -7.57
CA GLU A 154 -27.82 13.38 -7.87
C GLU A 154 -27.94 12.13 -8.73
N ILE A 155 -27.03 11.93 -9.67
CA ILE A 155 -27.05 10.80 -10.59
C ILE A 155 -26.72 9.50 -9.84
N ILE A 156 -25.74 9.52 -8.93
CA ILE A 156 -25.30 8.30 -8.23
C ILE A 156 -26.31 7.78 -7.19
N LYS A 157 -27.29 8.59 -6.76
CA LYS A 157 -28.31 8.18 -5.77
C LYS A 157 -29.05 6.90 -6.17
N LYS A 158 -29.20 6.65 -7.47
CA LYS A 158 -29.89 5.46 -8.01
C LYS A 158 -29.20 4.13 -7.65
N TRP A 159 -27.93 4.17 -7.24
CA TRP A 159 -27.15 2.98 -6.91
C TRP A 159 -27.00 2.74 -5.40
N GLY A 160 -27.65 3.55 -4.56
CA GLY A 160 -27.61 3.36 -3.12
C GLY A 160 -26.21 3.56 -2.52
N SER A 161 -25.81 2.62 -1.66
CA SER A 161 -24.54 2.70 -0.94
C SER A 161 -23.39 2.12 -1.77
N ARG A 162 -22.34 2.91 -1.98
CA ARG A 162 -21.07 2.44 -2.56
C ARG A 162 -20.33 1.39 -1.74
N PHE A 163 -20.82 1.06 -0.55
CA PHE A 163 -20.23 0.03 0.30
C PHE A 163 -20.97 -1.32 0.22
N SER A 164 -22.18 -1.38 -0.38
CA SER A 164 -22.98 -2.61 -0.38
C SER A 164 -22.54 -3.62 -1.45
N GLY A 165 -21.96 -3.15 -2.56
CA GLY A 165 -21.66 -4.00 -3.72
C GLY A 165 -22.89 -4.38 -4.54
N GLU A 166 -24.04 -3.73 -4.31
CA GLU A 166 -25.30 -4.00 -5.03
C GLU A 166 -25.43 -3.18 -6.32
N ALA A 167 -24.56 -2.18 -6.52
CA ALA A 167 -24.52 -1.42 -7.75
C ALA A 167 -24.06 -2.29 -8.93
N PRO A 168 -24.37 -1.90 -10.18
CA PRO A 168 -23.93 -2.62 -11.37
C PRO A 168 -22.45 -3.03 -11.31
N PHE A 169 -22.15 -4.23 -11.81
CA PHE A 169 -20.81 -4.85 -11.79
C PHE A 169 -20.27 -5.12 -10.39
N CYS A 170 -21.17 -5.32 -9.41
CA CYS A 170 -20.85 -5.44 -7.99
C CYS A 170 -19.91 -4.35 -7.49
N THR A 171 -20.04 -3.15 -8.05
CA THR A 171 -19.09 -2.08 -7.78
C THR A 171 -19.15 -1.70 -6.31
N LYS A 172 -17.99 -1.60 -5.65
CA LYS A 172 -17.88 -1.17 -4.25
C LYS A 172 -16.59 -0.42 -3.98
N GLN A 173 -16.64 0.54 -3.08
CA GLN A 173 -15.46 1.17 -2.52
C GLN A 173 -14.72 0.20 -1.60
N ILE A 174 -13.39 0.11 -1.70
CA ILE A 174 -12.56 -0.72 -0.83
C ILE A 174 -11.73 0.13 0.16
N ALA A 175 -11.00 -0.54 1.05
CA ALA A 175 -10.21 0.13 2.07
C ALA A 175 -8.97 0.84 1.50
N HIS A 176 -8.33 0.26 0.49
CA HIS A 176 -7.07 0.70 -0.09
C HIS A 176 -7.11 2.11 -0.72
N ARG A 177 -5.93 2.74 -0.80
CA ARG A 177 -5.66 4.02 -1.48
C ARG A 177 -4.35 3.94 -2.26
N ILE A 178 -4.20 4.81 -3.25
CA ILE A 178 -3.01 4.86 -4.12
C ILE A 178 -2.18 6.14 -3.94
N ASP A 179 -2.66 7.09 -3.15
CA ASP A 179 -2.08 8.41 -2.89
C ASP A 179 -1.67 8.60 -1.41
N THR A 180 -1.57 7.50 -0.68
CA THR A 180 -1.13 7.42 0.71
C THR A 180 -0.01 6.39 0.85
N PRO A 181 0.76 6.40 1.97
CA PRO A 181 1.65 5.31 2.31
C PRO A 181 0.93 3.95 2.27
N GLN A 182 1.65 2.92 1.87
CA GLN A 182 1.17 1.53 1.91
C GLN A 182 1.18 1.00 3.34
N MET A 183 0.14 0.26 3.70
CA MET A 183 0.00 -0.26 5.06
C MET A 183 0.68 -1.63 5.19
N VAL A 184 1.58 -1.74 6.16
CA VAL A 184 2.21 -3.00 6.57
C VAL A 184 1.59 -3.43 7.90
N ALA A 185 0.88 -4.55 7.88
CA ALA A 185 0.17 -5.06 9.04
C ALA A 185 0.94 -6.21 9.69
N ALA A 186 1.18 -6.14 10.99
CA ALA A 186 1.91 -7.17 11.71
C ALA A 186 0.99 -8.28 12.24
N ILE A 187 1.37 -9.54 12.02
CA ILE A 187 0.78 -10.72 12.67
C ILE A 187 1.88 -11.41 13.47
N ASN A 188 1.74 -11.41 14.79
CA ASN A 188 2.68 -12.09 15.69
C ASN A 188 2.13 -13.47 16.06
N VAL A 189 2.77 -14.52 15.55
CA VAL A 189 2.47 -15.93 15.88
C VAL A 189 3.29 -16.32 17.11
N THR A 190 2.89 -15.80 18.28
CA THR A 190 3.53 -16.12 19.56
C THR A 190 2.52 -16.72 20.54
N PRO A 191 2.95 -17.57 21.49
CA PRO A 191 2.04 -18.25 22.43
C PRO A 191 1.15 -17.28 23.23
N ASP A 192 1.69 -16.10 23.55
CA ASP A 192 0.98 -15.08 24.33
C ASP A 192 -0.02 -14.25 23.50
N SER A 193 -0.05 -14.43 22.17
CA SER A 193 -0.94 -13.65 21.28
C SER A 193 -2.33 -14.26 21.11
N PHE A 194 -2.50 -15.55 21.46
CA PHE A 194 -3.74 -16.32 21.25
C PHE A 194 -3.90 -17.33 22.40
N SER A 195 -4.16 -16.83 23.61
CA SER A 195 -3.89 -17.54 24.87
C SER A 195 -4.70 -18.81 25.19
N ASP A 196 -5.66 -19.25 24.36
CA ASP A 196 -6.66 -20.25 24.79
C ASP A 196 -6.89 -21.46 23.84
N GLY A 197 -6.13 -21.63 22.75
CA GLY A 197 -6.34 -22.74 21.82
C GLY A 197 -5.04 -23.26 21.22
N GLY A 198 -4.90 -24.59 21.06
CA GLY A 198 -3.68 -25.21 20.53
C GLY A 198 -3.28 -24.73 19.13
N LEU A 199 -2.18 -25.28 18.59
CA LEU A 199 -1.57 -24.84 17.31
C LEU A 199 -2.55 -24.71 16.12
N TYR A 200 -3.59 -25.53 16.05
CA TYR A 200 -4.62 -25.42 15.00
C TYR A 200 -5.49 -24.17 15.15
N THR A 201 -5.87 -23.82 16.38
CA THR A 201 -6.59 -22.58 16.70
C THR A 201 -5.72 -21.35 16.38
N GLU A 202 -4.42 -21.41 16.68
CA GLU A 202 -3.48 -20.33 16.32
C GLU A 202 -3.40 -20.11 14.80
N VAL A 203 -3.41 -21.17 13.99
CA VAL A 203 -3.38 -21.07 12.52
C VAL A 203 -4.67 -20.48 11.96
N GLU A 204 -5.83 -20.94 12.43
CA GLU A 204 -7.12 -20.40 12.01
C GLU A 204 -7.25 -18.91 12.37
N GLU A 205 -6.77 -18.53 13.55
CA GLU A 205 -6.86 -17.16 14.04
C GLU A 205 -5.92 -16.24 13.26
N ALA A 206 -4.70 -16.70 12.96
CA ALA A 206 -3.78 -15.99 12.08
C ALA A 206 -4.37 -15.79 10.67
N VAL A 207 -5.06 -16.79 10.12
CA VAL A 207 -5.74 -16.70 8.82
C VAL A 207 -6.91 -15.71 8.87
N LYS A 208 -7.76 -15.76 9.90
CA LYS A 208 -8.86 -14.81 10.10
C LYS A 208 -8.32 -13.39 10.20
N GLN A 209 -7.28 -13.19 11.00
CA GLN A 209 -6.63 -11.90 11.18
C GLN A 209 -6.01 -11.39 9.87
N ALA A 210 -5.33 -12.25 9.10
CA ALA A 210 -4.76 -11.88 7.82
C ALA A 210 -5.81 -11.40 6.81
N LYS A 211 -6.96 -12.10 6.74
CA LYS A 211 -8.10 -11.67 5.90
C LYS A 211 -8.67 -10.34 6.37
N TYR A 212 -8.87 -10.18 7.68
CA TYR A 212 -9.37 -8.93 8.26
C TYR A 212 -8.44 -7.75 7.93
N LEU A 213 -7.13 -7.88 8.20
CA LEU A 213 -6.15 -6.83 7.93
C LEU A 213 -6.11 -6.43 6.45
N PHE A 214 -6.18 -7.41 5.54
CA PHE A 214 -6.24 -7.13 4.11
C PHE A 214 -7.50 -6.35 3.72
N ILE A 215 -8.68 -6.79 4.19
CA ILE A 215 -9.96 -6.09 3.95
C ILE A 215 -9.94 -4.68 4.55
N SER A 216 -9.28 -4.49 5.69
CA SER A 216 -9.07 -3.19 6.33
C SER A 216 -8.11 -2.27 5.58
N GLY A 217 -7.42 -2.75 4.54
CA GLY A 217 -6.58 -1.95 3.65
C GLY A 217 -5.08 -2.21 3.78
N ALA A 218 -4.66 -3.33 4.38
CA ALA A 218 -3.26 -3.71 4.40
C ALA A 218 -2.78 -4.03 2.98
N ASP A 219 -1.66 -3.45 2.58
CA ASP A 219 -0.96 -3.80 1.34
C ASP A 219 0.00 -4.97 1.56
N VAL A 220 0.59 -5.04 2.76
CA VAL A 220 1.56 -6.05 3.16
C VAL A 220 1.14 -6.66 4.49
N ILE A 221 1.24 -7.97 4.62
CA ILE A 221 1.08 -8.70 5.89
C ILE A 221 2.44 -9.24 6.30
N ASP A 222 2.94 -8.75 7.42
CA ASP A 222 4.25 -9.05 7.99
C ASP A 222 4.09 -10.03 9.15
N ILE A 223 4.50 -11.28 8.91
CA ILE A 223 4.27 -12.41 9.82
C ILE A 223 5.57 -12.71 10.56
N GLY A 224 5.55 -12.57 11.89
CA GLY A 224 6.68 -12.88 12.76
C GLY A 224 6.31 -13.92 13.81
N ALA A 225 7.26 -14.77 14.18
CA ALA A 225 7.08 -15.81 15.21
C ALA A 225 7.98 -15.61 16.46
N GLU A 226 8.86 -14.63 16.41
CA GLU A 226 9.76 -14.21 17.50
C GLU A 226 9.40 -12.79 17.94
N SER A 227 9.24 -12.57 19.24
CA SER A 227 9.04 -11.22 19.78
C SER A 227 10.38 -10.50 19.89
N THR A 228 10.46 -9.29 19.34
CA THR A 228 11.63 -8.40 19.48
C THR A 228 11.46 -7.35 20.59
N ARG A 229 10.40 -7.49 21.42
CA ARG A 229 10.15 -6.62 22.57
C ARG A 229 11.27 -6.73 23.62
N PRO A 230 11.45 -5.69 24.47
CA PRO A 230 12.41 -5.75 25.57
C PRO A 230 12.17 -6.98 26.45
N ASN A 231 13.27 -7.57 26.94
CA ASN A 231 13.29 -8.72 27.87
C ASN A 231 12.76 -10.06 27.34
N CYS A 232 12.45 -10.19 26.04
CA CYS A 232 12.12 -11.49 25.45
C CYS A 232 13.38 -12.35 25.25
N GLN A 233 13.30 -13.63 25.61
CA GLN A 233 14.32 -14.61 25.23
C GLN A 233 14.15 -14.98 23.76
N GLY A 234 15.25 -14.99 23.01
CA GLY A 234 15.23 -15.43 21.62
C GLY A 234 14.85 -16.91 21.50
N ILE A 235 14.25 -17.29 20.37
CA ILE A 235 13.85 -18.68 20.11
C ILE A 235 14.78 -19.34 19.09
N SER A 236 14.87 -20.67 19.12
CA SER A 236 15.63 -21.40 18.10
C SER A 236 14.96 -21.28 16.72
N PRO A 237 15.72 -21.34 15.61
CA PRO A 237 15.15 -21.36 14.26
C PRO A 237 14.15 -22.52 14.05
N GLN A 238 14.34 -23.64 14.73
CA GLN A 238 13.42 -24.78 14.70
C GLN A 238 12.08 -24.43 15.37
N THR A 239 12.12 -23.75 16.52
CA THR A 239 10.93 -23.28 17.22
C THR A 239 10.20 -22.20 16.43
N GLU A 240 10.94 -21.24 15.88
CA GLU A 240 10.39 -20.19 15.01
C GLU A 240 9.66 -20.81 13.81
N TRP A 241 10.31 -21.74 13.09
CA TRP A 241 9.69 -22.41 11.95
C TRP A 241 8.48 -23.27 12.34
N ARG A 242 8.51 -23.92 13.50
CA ARG A 242 7.36 -24.72 13.99
C ARG A 242 6.10 -23.86 14.14
N ARG A 243 6.25 -22.60 14.54
CA ARG A 243 5.16 -21.62 14.64
C ARG A 243 4.78 -21.05 13.28
N LEU A 244 5.78 -20.60 12.51
CA LEU A 244 5.57 -19.88 11.26
C LEU A 244 5.07 -20.77 10.11
N GLY A 245 5.67 -21.95 9.93
CA GLY A 245 5.45 -22.82 8.77
C GLY A 245 3.98 -23.21 8.53
N PRO A 246 3.24 -23.67 9.56
CA PRO A 246 1.82 -23.98 9.43
C PRO A 246 0.97 -22.77 9.03
N VAL A 247 1.22 -21.60 9.64
CA VAL A 247 0.52 -20.34 9.35
C VAL A 247 0.81 -19.90 7.91
N LEU A 248 2.08 -19.92 7.50
CA LEU A 248 2.48 -19.52 6.15
C LEU A 248 1.85 -20.42 5.08
N LYS A 249 1.79 -21.74 5.33
CA LYS A 249 1.12 -22.69 4.44
C LYS A 249 -0.37 -22.39 4.31
N ALA A 250 -1.05 -22.10 5.42
CA ALA A 250 -2.48 -21.78 5.42
C ALA A 250 -2.76 -20.46 4.69
N ILE A 251 -1.97 -19.41 4.95
CA ILE A 251 -2.07 -18.10 4.31
C ILE A 251 -1.80 -18.18 2.80
N ASN A 252 -0.79 -18.93 2.37
CA ASN A 252 -0.55 -19.15 0.94
C ASN A 252 -1.73 -19.87 0.28
N SER A 253 -2.31 -20.86 0.96
CA SER A 253 -3.43 -21.65 0.43
C SER A 253 -4.67 -20.80 0.15
N ILE A 254 -5.06 -19.91 1.08
CA ILE A 254 -6.27 -19.09 0.93
C ILE A 254 -6.17 -18.05 -0.20
N TRP A 255 -4.97 -17.62 -0.58
CA TRP A 255 -4.75 -16.60 -1.60
C TRP A 255 -4.17 -17.14 -2.90
N ARG A 256 -3.92 -18.45 -3.00
CA ARG A 256 -3.36 -19.10 -4.19
C ARG A 256 -4.13 -18.80 -5.46
N THR A 257 -5.46 -18.70 -5.38
CA THR A 257 -6.35 -18.44 -6.52
C THR A 257 -7.00 -17.06 -6.46
N ALA A 258 -6.62 -16.23 -5.48
CA ALA A 258 -7.20 -14.91 -5.33
C ALA A 258 -6.58 -13.96 -6.36
N SER A 259 -7.43 -13.28 -7.14
CA SER A 259 -7.00 -12.21 -8.04
C SER A 259 -6.60 -10.93 -7.29
N PHE A 260 -7.06 -10.79 -6.04
CA PHE A 260 -6.68 -9.72 -5.11
C PHE A 260 -6.14 -10.31 -3.82
N LYS A 261 -4.89 -10.03 -3.50
CA LYS A 261 -4.23 -10.50 -2.27
C LYS A 261 -3.21 -9.48 -1.77
N PRO A 262 -2.88 -9.47 -0.47
CA PRO A 262 -1.78 -8.69 0.05
C PRO A 262 -0.43 -9.29 -0.36
N LYS A 263 0.62 -8.50 -0.24
CA LYS A 263 2.00 -8.99 -0.23
C LYS A 263 2.28 -9.69 1.09
N ILE A 264 3.07 -10.75 1.06
CA ILE A 264 3.45 -11.52 2.24
C ILE A 264 4.90 -11.21 2.61
N SER A 265 5.10 -10.69 3.82
CA SER A 265 6.40 -10.42 4.43
C SER A 265 6.65 -11.38 5.59
N ILE A 266 7.88 -11.85 5.71
CA ILE A 266 8.32 -12.70 6.82
C ILE A 266 9.30 -11.92 7.69
N ASP A 267 8.88 -11.63 8.91
CA ASP A 267 9.69 -10.97 9.94
C ASP A 267 10.59 -11.99 10.61
N THR A 268 11.83 -12.09 10.13
CA THR A 268 12.82 -13.02 10.67
C THR A 268 14.25 -12.53 10.45
N ARG A 269 15.07 -12.75 11.47
CA ARG A 269 16.54 -12.59 11.43
C ARG A 269 17.28 -13.92 11.23
N ASN A 270 16.56 -15.03 11.18
CA ASN A 270 17.15 -16.37 11.12
C ASN A 270 17.23 -16.85 9.67
N ALA A 271 18.45 -16.96 9.13
CA ALA A 271 18.69 -17.41 7.76
C ALA A 271 18.02 -18.75 7.42
N GLN A 272 17.95 -19.70 8.37
CA GLN A 272 17.29 -20.98 8.17
C GLN A 272 15.76 -20.85 8.02
N THR A 273 15.15 -19.95 8.78
CA THR A 273 13.71 -19.65 8.70
C THR A 273 13.40 -18.97 7.36
N ALA A 274 14.18 -17.95 7.00
CA ALA A 274 14.05 -17.28 5.71
C ALA A 274 14.19 -18.27 4.54
N LYS A 275 15.19 -19.16 4.58
CA LYS A 275 15.40 -20.19 3.54
C LYS A 275 14.18 -21.10 3.37
N LYS A 276 13.51 -21.48 4.47
CA LYS A 276 12.30 -22.31 4.40
C LYS A 276 11.09 -21.51 3.91
N ALA A 277 10.96 -20.25 4.32
CA ALA A 277 9.86 -19.39 3.91
C ALA A 277 9.93 -19.03 2.41
N LEU A 278 11.14 -18.89 1.84
CA LEU A 278 11.38 -18.67 0.41
C LEU A 278 10.91 -19.83 -0.50
N ALA A 279 10.57 -20.99 0.06
CA ALA A 279 9.92 -22.07 -0.69
C ALA A 279 8.41 -21.83 -0.91
N PHE A 280 7.85 -20.75 -0.35
CA PHE A 280 6.47 -20.31 -0.49
C PHE A 280 6.39 -19.05 -1.36
N ASP A 281 5.18 -18.68 -1.79
CA ASP A 281 4.91 -17.43 -2.51
C ASP A 281 4.91 -16.25 -1.52
N ILE A 282 6.11 -15.80 -1.17
CA ILE A 282 6.35 -14.63 -0.32
C ILE A 282 6.98 -13.50 -1.14
N ASP A 283 6.69 -12.27 -0.74
CA ASP A 283 7.16 -11.08 -1.43
C ASP A 283 8.39 -10.49 -0.74
N TRP A 284 8.44 -10.53 0.60
CA TRP A 284 9.43 -9.80 1.39
C TRP A 284 10.08 -10.69 2.47
N ILE A 285 11.36 -10.44 2.74
CA ILE A 285 12.02 -10.80 4.00
C ILE A 285 12.27 -9.51 4.77
N ASN A 286 11.76 -9.45 6.00
CA ASN A 286 11.97 -8.33 6.90
C ASN A 286 13.00 -8.71 7.98
N ASP A 287 14.24 -8.23 7.81
CA ASP A 287 15.33 -8.49 8.74
C ASP A 287 15.64 -7.24 9.56
N GLN A 288 15.12 -7.24 10.78
CA GLN A 288 15.32 -6.17 11.75
C GLN A 288 16.81 -5.95 12.09
N THR A 289 17.68 -6.95 11.88
CA THR A 289 19.12 -6.84 12.16
C THR A 289 19.91 -6.15 11.05
N GLY A 290 19.23 -5.60 10.05
CA GLY A 290 19.87 -4.89 8.94
C GLY A 290 20.54 -5.83 7.94
N LEU A 291 20.12 -7.10 7.86
CA LEU A 291 20.71 -8.14 7.02
C LEU A 291 22.17 -8.46 7.36
N THR A 292 22.65 -8.16 8.57
CA THR A 292 24.09 -8.23 8.90
C THR A 292 24.65 -9.65 8.90
N ASP A 293 23.81 -10.68 9.10
CA ASP A 293 24.21 -12.08 9.04
C ASP A 293 24.59 -12.49 7.60
N ALA A 294 25.84 -12.90 7.41
CA ALA A 294 26.34 -13.41 6.13
C ALA A 294 25.56 -14.65 5.65
N LYS A 295 25.01 -15.47 6.56
CA LYS A 295 24.14 -16.59 6.17
C LYS A 295 22.82 -16.10 5.60
N MET A 296 22.21 -15.06 6.18
CA MET A 296 21.00 -14.44 5.65
C MET A 296 21.27 -13.87 4.25
N GLN A 297 22.36 -13.12 4.09
CA GLN A 297 22.78 -12.56 2.80
C GLN A 297 22.89 -13.63 1.72
N ARG A 298 23.56 -14.77 2.01
CA ARG A 298 23.66 -15.92 1.08
C ARG A 298 22.31 -16.53 0.74
N VAL A 299 21.34 -16.50 1.65
CA VAL A 299 20.00 -17.03 1.41
C VAL A 299 19.19 -16.12 0.48
N VAL A 300 19.35 -14.80 0.60
CA VAL A 300 18.49 -13.83 -0.10
C VAL A 300 19.09 -13.26 -1.38
N ILE A 301 20.40 -13.39 -1.60
CA ILE A 301 21.10 -12.79 -2.74
C ILE A 301 20.45 -13.12 -4.10
N ASP A 302 20.19 -14.39 -4.39
CA ASP A 302 19.66 -14.86 -5.69
C ASP A 302 18.12 -14.86 -5.78
N THR A 303 17.45 -14.26 -4.81
CA THR A 303 15.98 -14.23 -4.76
C THR A 303 15.41 -12.97 -5.41
N LYS A 304 14.10 -12.92 -5.65
CA LYS A 304 13.41 -11.73 -6.18
C LYS A 304 12.65 -10.93 -5.12
N VAL A 305 12.64 -11.43 -3.88
CA VAL A 305 11.90 -10.81 -2.78
C VAL A 305 12.52 -9.46 -2.42
N LYS A 306 11.69 -8.54 -1.94
CA LYS A 306 12.16 -7.30 -1.30
C LYS A 306 12.78 -7.64 0.06
N LEU A 307 13.73 -6.83 0.47
CA LEU A 307 14.47 -7.02 1.70
C LEU A 307 14.35 -5.75 2.54
N VAL A 308 13.66 -5.86 3.67
CA VAL A 308 13.67 -4.79 4.67
C VAL A 308 14.92 -4.95 5.50
N PHE A 309 15.69 -3.87 5.61
CA PHE A 309 16.83 -3.78 6.50
C PHE A 309 16.60 -2.61 7.45
N MET A 310 16.63 -2.88 8.75
CA MET A 310 16.29 -1.90 9.77
C MET A 310 17.53 -1.42 10.53
N HIS A 311 17.60 -0.13 10.81
CA HIS A 311 18.59 0.38 11.76
C HIS A 311 18.22 0.01 13.19
N HIS A 312 19.18 -0.54 13.93
CA HIS A 312 19.03 -0.91 15.33
C HIS A 312 20.38 -0.83 16.03
N LEU A 313 20.38 -0.74 17.37
CA LEU A 313 21.60 -0.90 18.18
C LEU A 313 21.61 -2.19 19.00
N SER A 314 20.42 -2.77 19.24
CA SER A 314 20.27 -4.04 19.95
C SER A 314 18.98 -4.73 19.51
N ILE A 315 19.07 -6.04 19.26
CA ILE A 315 17.92 -6.93 19.03
C ILE A 315 18.14 -8.22 19.84
N PRO A 316 17.26 -8.55 20.81
CA PRO A 316 16.08 -7.79 21.25
C PRO A 316 16.40 -6.40 21.81
N VAL A 317 15.40 -5.52 21.86
CA VAL A 317 15.58 -4.12 22.29
C VAL A 317 16.08 -4.05 23.73
N ARG A 318 17.19 -3.32 23.92
CA ARG A 318 17.71 -2.91 25.23
C ARG A 318 17.47 -1.43 25.46
N THR A 319 16.89 -1.07 26.59
CA THR A 319 16.55 0.32 26.93
C THR A 319 17.76 1.15 27.37
N ASP A 320 18.84 0.49 27.79
CA ASP A 320 20.10 1.12 28.20
C ASP A 320 21.08 1.36 27.03
N VAL A 321 20.71 0.96 25.82
CA VAL A 321 21.52 1.13 24.61
C VAL A 321 20.78 2.08 23.66
N THR A 322 21.25 3.32 23.55
CA THR A 322 20.71 4.32 22.62
C THR A 322 21.81 5.03 21.85
N ILE A 323 21.44 5.77 20.79
CA ILE A 323 22.38 6.67 20.12
C ILE A 323 22.93 7.65 21.17
N PRO A 324 24.26 7.90 21.21
CA PRO A 324 24.84 8.86 22.15
C PRO A 324 24.21 10.25 22.03
N TYR A 325 23.97 10.91 23.17
CA TYR A 325 23.27 12.21 23.23
C TYR A 325 24.06 13.37 22.59
N ASP A 326 25.38 13.21 22.39
CA ASP A 326 26.26 14.18 21.74
C ASP A 326 26.27 14.05 20.20
N LYS A 327 25.48 13.12 19.64
CA LYS A 327 25.36 12.88 18.21
C LYS A 327 24.01 13.35 17.68
N ASP A 328 23.99 13.76 16.41
CA ASP A 328 22.73 13.93 15.67
C ASP A 328 22.21 12.54 15.27
N GLU A 329 21.13 12.10 15.90
CA GLU A 329 20.52 10.80 15.64
C GLU A 329 20.09 10.59 14.18
N VAL A 330 19.67 11.64 13.47
CA VAL A 330 19.26 11.54 12.07
C VAL A 330 20.49 11.30 11.20
N ALA A 331 21.56 12.06 11.43
CA ALA A 331 22.81 11.91 10.70
C ALA A 331 23.46 10.52 10.93
N GLU A 332 23.45 10.01 12.17
CA GLU A 332 24.00 8.69 12.50
C GLU A 332 23.21 7.56 11.81
N VAL A 333 21.87 7.62 11.88
CA VAL A 333 21.01 6.63 11.21
C VAL A 333 21.18 6.69 9.69
N TYR A 334 21.29 7.89 9.12
CA TYR A 334 21.48 8.09 7.68
C TYR A 334 22.81 7.49 7.22
N LYS A 335 23.90 7.83 7.91
CA LYS A 335 25.25 7.35 7.59
C LYS A 335 25.34 5.83 7.70
N TRP A 336 24.70 5.25 8.72
CA TRP A 336 24.61 3.80 8.84
C TRP A 336 23.87 3.18 7.65
N ALA A 337 22.73 3.76 7.26
CA ALA A 337 21.90 3.24 6.16
C ALA A 337 22.64 3.32 4.82
N GLU A 338 23.26 4.46 4.53
CA GLU A 338 24.07 4.67 3.31
C GLU A 338 25.19 3.63 3.21
N HIS A 339 25.98 3.48 4.27
CA HIS A 339 27.04 2.48 4.31
C HIS A 339 26.49 1.06 4.14
N ARG A 340 25.34 0.76 4.77
CA ARG A 340 24.76 -0.58 4.70
C ARG A 340 24.27 -0.92 3.29
N VAL A 341 23.68 0.06 2.59
CA VAL A 341 23.26 -0.10 1.20
C VAL A 341 24.44 -0.38 0.30
N GLU A 342 25.56 0.32 0.47
CA GLU A 342 26.79 0.04 -0.28
C GLU A 342 27.31 -1.38 -0.03
N GLN A 343 27.30 -1.85 1.23
CA GLN A 343 27.72 -3.21 1.57
C GLN A 343 26.84 -4.27 0.91
N LEU A 344 25.52 -4.08 0.94
CA LEU A 344 24.56 -4.99 0.31
C LEU A 344 24.69 -4.99 -1.21
N HIS A 345 24.91 -3.82 -1.81
CA HIS A 345 25.11 -3.70 -3.25
C HIS A 345 26.40 -4.37 -3.71
N LYS A 346 27.50 -4.23 -2.96
CA LYS A 346 28.79 -4.88 -3.26
C LYS A 346 28.72 -6.40 -3.28
N ILE A 347 27.77 -6.99 -2.54
CA ILE A 347 27.54 -8.44 -2.56
C ILE A 347 26.47 -8.85 -3.58
N GLY A 348 26.03 -7.96 -4.48
CA GLY A 348 25.08 -8.29 -5.56
C GLY A 348 23.61 -8.17 -5.20
N ILE A 349 23.25 -7.50 -4.09
CA ILE A 349 21.84 -7.19 -3.79
C ILE A 349 21.47 -5.86 -4.44
N GLU A 350 20.54 -5.92 -5.39
CA GLU A 350 20.05 -4.75 -6.13
C GLU A 350 19.31 -3.76 -5.23
N ARG A 351 19.54 -2.46 -5.48
CA ARG A 351 18.97 -1.37 -4.67
C ARG A 351 17.45 -1.36 -4.71
N GLU A 352 16.86 -1.71 -5.85
CA GLU A 352 15.42 -1.76 -6.06
C GLU A 352 14.77 -2.79 -5.14
N ARG A 353 15.53 -3.78 -4.64
CA ARG A 353 15.02 -4.79 -3.70
C ARG A 353 15.04 -4.32 -2.26
N LEU A 354 15.78 -3.27 -1.93
CA LEU A 354 15.95 -2.82 -0.55
C LEU A 354 14.83 -1.89 -0.12
N ILE A 355 14.38 -2.06 1.13
CA ILE A 355 13.47 -1.16 1.84
C ILE A 355 14.15 -0.79 3.15
N PHE A 356 14.31 0.50 3.42
CA PHE A 356 14.98 0.95 4.63
C PHE A 356 13.96 1.22 5.73
N ASP A 357 14.12 0.59 6.90
CA ASP A 357 13.38 0.92 8.12
C ASP A 357 14.28 1.71 9.10
N VAL A 358 13.81 2.89 9.48
CA VAL A 358 14.52 3.82 10.38
C VAL A 358 14.67 3.26 11.80
N GLY A 359 13.84 2.27 12.17
CA GLY A 359 13.95 1.56 13.44
C GLY A 359 13.54 2.40 14.64
N ILE A 360 12.40 3.09 14.54
CA ILE A 360 11.85 3.92 15.62
C ILE A 360 11.76 3.10 16.93
N GLY A 361 12.34 3.59 18.03
CA GLY A 361 12.38 2.88 19.31
C GLY A 361 13.38 1.70 19.40
N PHE A 362 14.17 1.40 18.37
CA PHE A 362 15.21 0.37 18.40
C PHE A 362 16.58 1.00 18.66
N GLY A 363 16.91 1.21 19.93
CA GLY A 363 18.13 1.93 20.32
C GLY A 363 18.05 3.44 20.10
N LYS A 364 16.88 4.00 20.38
CA LYS A 364 16.63 5.45 20.39
C LYS A 364 15.83 5.80 21.64
N THR A 365 16.11 6.95 22.23
CA THR A 365 15.27 7.53 23.28
C THR A 365 13.92 7.95 22.69
N ALA A 366 12.98 8.36 23.55
CA ALA A 366 11.72 8.90 23.08
C ALA A 366 11.94 10.18 22.25
N GLU A 367 12.82 11.08 22.70
CA GLU A 367 13.17 12.32 22.01
C GLU A 367 13.81 12.05 20.63
N GLN A 368 14.81 11.17 20.57
CA GLN A 368 15.45 10.77 19.31
C GLN A 368 14.44 10.14 18.34
N SER A 369 13.51 9.34 18.85
CA SER A 369 12.44 8.76 18.02
C SER A 369 11.53 9.84 17.41
N PHE A 370 11.27 10.94 18.13
CA PHE A 370 10.52 12.08 17.60
C PHE A 370 11.31 12.86 16.56
N HIS A 371 12.57 13.17 16.82
CA HIS A 371 13.42 13.88 15.86
C HIS A 371 13.55 13.11 14.53
N LEU A 372 13.69 11.79 14.59
CA LEU A 372 13.69 10.92 13.41
C LEU A 372 12.38 11.00 12.62
N ILE A 373 11.23 11.05 13.29
CA ILE A 373 9.93 11.23 12.64
C ILE A 373 9.83 12.63 12.01
N GLN A 374 10.24 13.68 12.73
CA GLN A 374 10.17 15.07 12.25
C GLN A 374 11.05 15.31 11.02
N ARG A 375 12.21 14.68 10.97
CA ARG A 375 13.22 14.82 9.91
C ARG A 375 13.23 13.64 8.94
N ILE A 376 12.13 12.88 8.87
CA ILE A 376 12.06 11.64 8.10
C ILE A 376 12.31 11.83 6.59
N THR A 377 12.06 13.04 6.06
CA THR A 377 12.29 13.38 4.65
C THR A 377 13.77 13.44 4.29
N GLU A 378 14.68 13.60 5.24
CA GLU A 378 16.14 13.60 4.98
C GLU A 378 16.60 12.25 4.41
N PHE A 379 15.97 11.14 4.82
CA PHE A 379 16.26 9.80 4.32
C PHE A 379 15.84 9.59 2.85
N ARG A 380 15.10 10.53 2.22
CA ARG A 380 14.74 10.45 0.80
C ARG A 380 15.93 10.46 -0.12
N SER A 381 17.00 11.15 0.28
CA SER A 381 18.25 11.21 -0.47
C SER A 381 18.93 9.84 -0.62
N LEU A 382 18.57 8.86 0.21
CA LEU A 382 18.97 7.46 0.02
C LEU A 382 18.41 6.86 -1.28
N ASN A 383 17.38 7.45 -1.90
CA ASN A 383 16.71 6.92 -3.10
C ASN A 383 16.26 5.47 -2.92
N LEU A 384 15.67 5.17 -1.76
CA LEU A 384 15.09 3.87 -1.40
C LEU A 384 13.67 4.07 -0.85
N PRO A 385 12.79 3.07 -0.97
CA PRO A 385 11.54 3.05 -0.23
C PRO A 385 11.80 3.06 1.28
N LEU A 386 11.01 3.87 2.01
CA LEU A 386 11.09 4.01 3.46
C LEU A 386 9.94 3.28 4.14
N LEU A 387 10.28 2.49 5.16
CA LEU A 387 9.35 1.88 6.10
C LEU A 387 9.47 2.57 7.45
N VAL A 388 8.32 2.90 8.06
CA VAL A 388 8.29 3.42 9.43
C VAL A 388 7.33 2.60 10.27
N GLY A 389 7.87 1.87 11.25
CA GLY A 389 7.08 1.25 12.32
C GLY A 389 6.92 2.18 13.52
N HIS A 390 5.88 2.99 13.58
CA HIS A 390 5.64 3.95 14.67
C HIS A 390 4.55 3.53 15.65
N SER A 391 3.75 2.52 15.30
CA SER A 391 2.51 2.17 16.00
C SER A 391 2.72 1.59 17.40
N ARG A 392 1.96 2.12 18.38
CA ARG A 392 1.85 1.58 19.76
C ARG A 392 3.18 1.42 20.53
N LYS A 393 4.22 2.17 20.15
CA LYS A 393 5.55 2.06 20.78
C LYS A 393 5.68 2.86 22.08
N SER A 394 6.73 2.57 22.84
CA SER A 394 7.03 3.16 24.15
C SER A 394 7.34 4.65 24.13
N TYR A 395 7.90 5.19 23.05
CA TYR A 395 8.19 6.63 22.94
C TYR A 395 6.93 7.51 23.10
N LEU A 396 5.75 6.96 22.79
CA LEU A 396 4.46 7.63 22.99
C LEU A 396 4.09 7.83 24.47
N SER A 397 4.74 7.13 25.40
CA SER A 397 4.48 7.30 26.85
C SER A 397 4.75 8.72 27.34
N ARG A 398 5.47 9.55 26.56
CA ARG A 398 5.64 10.98 26.81
C ARG A 398 4.34 11.79 26.69
N PHE A 399 3.34 11.27 25.97
CA PHE A 399 2.09 11.98 25.65
C PHE A 399 0.84 11.30 26.20
N THR A 400 0.94 10.02 26.57
CA THR A 400 -0.20 9.21 26.98
C THR A 400 0.21 8.20 28.06
N ASN A 401 -0.68 7.97 29.02
CA ASN A 401 -0.55 6.91 30.00
C ASN A 401 -1.29 5.62 29.57
N GLN A 402 -1.87 5.60 28.36
CA GLN A 402 -2.60 4.44 27.85
C GLN A 402 -1.68 3.23 27.67
N PRO A 403 -2.19 1.99 27.90
CA PRO A 403 -1.46 0.77 27.60
C PRO A 403 -1.16 0.70 26.10
N PHE A 404 -0.12 -0.06 25.70
CA PHE A 404 0.30 -0.14 24.29
C PHE A 404 -0.84 -0.46 23.34
N SER A 405 -1.74 -1.37 23.71
CA SER A 405 -2.90 -1.76 22.91
C SER A 405 -3.90 -0.64 22.63
N ASN A 406 -3.89 0.44 23.42
CA ASN A 406 -4.83 1.56 23.32
C ASN A 406 -4.16 2.89 22.92
N ARG A 407 -3.08 2.82 22.13
CA ARG A 407 -2.36 4.01 21.60
C ARG A 407 -2.66 4.30 20.13
N ASP A 408 -3.86 3.95 19.68
CA ASP A 408 -4.24 4.08 18.27
C ASP A 408 -4.49 5.54 17.88
N VAL A 409 -4.93 6.39 18.80
CA VAL A 409 -5.14 7.84 18.55
C VAL A 409 -3.82 8.53 18.22
N GLU A 410 -2.80 8.30 19.03
CA GLU A 410 -1.46 8.83 18.82
C GLU A 410 -0.84 8.24 17.55
N THR A 411 -1.06 6.94 17.30
CA THR A 411 -0.60 6.27 16.06
C THR A 411 -1.21 6.91 14.81
N MET A 412 -2.53 7.13 14.77
CA MET A 412 -3.21 7.74 13.62
C MET A 412 -2.74 9.17 13.38
N THR A 413 -2.50 9.93 14.46
CA THR A 413 -1.99 11.30 14.37
C THR A 413 -0.63 11.34 13.66
N ILE A 414 0.27 10.44 14.04
CA ILE A 414 1.60 10.34 13.43
C ILE A 414 1.50 9.75 12.01
N THR A 415 0.59 8.82 11.75
CA THR A 415 0.32 8.30 10.39
C THR A 415 -0.02 9.41 9.41
N ASN A 416 -0.89 10.35 9.80
CA ASN A 416 -1.24 11.49 8.94
C ASN A 416 -0.04 12.40 8.67
N PHE A 417 0.78 12.67 9.69
CA PHE A 417 2.04 13.42 9.53
C PHE A 417 3.00 12.72 8.56
N LEU A 418 3.21 11.42 8.70
CA LEU A 418 4.09 10.64 7.83
C LEU A 418 3.56 10.51 6.40
N ALA A 419 2.23 10.57 6.21
CA ALA A 419 1.60 10.56 4.89
C ALA A 419 1.82 11.85 4.09
N ASP A 420 2.20 12.94 4.74
CA ASP A 420 2.64 14.18 4.08
C ASP A 420 4.12 14.18 3.72
N ALA A 421 4.94 13.44 4.48
CA ALA A 421 6.34 13.19 4.17
C ALA A 421 6.53 12.14 3.05
N ASP A 422 5.44 11.81 2.34
CA ASP A 422 5.34 10.84 1.24
C ASP A 422 5.83 9.42 1.58
N ILE A 423 5.87 9.02 2.87
CA ILE A 423 6.45 7.72 3.31
C ILE A 423 5.88 6.55 2.51
N ASP A 424 6.74 5.63 2.07
CA ASP A 424 6.31 4.55 1.18
C ASP A 424 5.48 3.51 1.94
N TYR A 425 5.91 3.17 3.16
CA TYR A 425 5.31 2.12 3.97
C TYR A 425 5.19 2.51 5.44
N LEU A 426 4.02 2.23 6.04
CA LEU A 426 3.77 2.42 7.47
C LEU A 426 3.40 1.09 8.11
N ARG A 427 4.18 0.67 9.12
CA ARG A 427 3.92 -0.56 9.87
C ARG A 427 3.04 -0.28 11.09
N VAL A 428 1.80 -0.76 11.06
CA VAL A 428 0.77 -0.47 12.05
C VAL A 428 0.07 -1.72 12.57
N HIS A 429 -0.44 -1.65 13.80
CA HIS A 429 -1.24 -2.74 14.38
C HIS A 429 -2.71 -2.68 13.96
N ASN A 430 -3.32 -1.50 14.00
CA ASN A 430 -4.72 -1.29 13.68
C ASN A 430 -4.88 -0.63 12.31
N VAL A 431 -4.96 -1.44 11.26
CA VAL A 431 -5.03 -0.96 9.87
C VAL A 431 -6.33 -0.19 9.61
N ASP A 432 -7.47 -0.68 10.09
CA ASP A 432 -8.78 -0.05 9.87
C ASP A 432 -8.77 1.41 10.34
N PHE A 433 -8.28 1.64 11.56
CA PHE A 433 -8.25 2.97 12.15
C PHE A 433 -7.35 3.92 11.36
N ASN A 434 -6.15 3.45 10.99
CA ASN A 434 -5.21 4.24 10.19
C ASN A 434 -5.76 4.56 8.80
N MET A 435 -6.41 3.60 8.12
CA MET A 435 -7.00 3.83 6.80
C MET A 435 -8.21 4.76 6.86
N ARG A 436 -9.05 4.66 7.89
CA ARG A 436 -10.17 5.59 8.12
C ARG A 436 -9.67 7.00 8.38
N ALA A 437 -8.66 7.15 9.24
CA ALA A 437 -8.04 8.44 9.53
C ALA A 437 -7.43 9.06 8.26
N LEU A 438 -6.66 8.29 7.49
CA LEU A 438 -6.05 8.77 6.25
C LEU A 438 -7.08 9.18 5.19
N LYS A 439 -8.18 8.43 5.06
CA LYS A 439 -9.25 8.76 4.11
C LYS A 439 -9.86 10.13 4.41
N ILE A 440 -10.16 10.42 5.67
CA ILE A 440 -10.69 11.72 6.08
C ILE A 440 -9.61 12.80 5.93
N TYR A 441 -8.38 12.50 6.36
CA TYR A 441 -7.26 13.43 6.28
C TYR A 441 -6.97 13.89 4.84
N LYS A 442 -6.92 12.96 3.88
CA LYS A 442 -6.73 13.28 2.45
C LYS A 442 -7.93 14.01 1.84
N ALA A 443 -9.13 13.85 2.36
CA ALA A 443 -10.31 14.59 1.88
C ALA A 443 -10.34 16.06 2.35
N LEU A 444 -9.59 16.39 3.42
CA LEU A 444 -9.47 17.76 3.94
C LEU A 444 -8.32 18.56 3.29
N LYS A 445 -7.45 17.89 2.53
CA LYS A 445 -6.39 18.50 1.74
C LYS A 445 -6.80 18.70 0.29
#